data_AF-A0A069PIL4-F1
#
_entry.id   AF-A0A069PIL4-F1
#
_cell.length_a   1.000
_cell.length_b   1.000
_cell.length_c   1.000
_cell.angle_alpha   90.00
_cell.angle_beta   90.00
_cell.angle_gamma   90.00
#
_symmetry.space_group_name_H-M   'P 1'
#
loop_
_entity.id
_entity.type
_entity.pdbx_description
1 polymer ?
#
loop_
_entity_poly.entity_id
_entity_poly.type
_entity_poly.pdbx_seq_one_letter_code
_entity_poly.pdbx_strand_id
1 'polypeptide(L)'
;MDRSLTPASRPRIWAIGISKLRDLYRDIAAEYDPLAELRIVARGYDDALQDIENAGPERPDVIVAAGSNGSYLKARSGVPVVLVTPTGFDVMHALARARREAQAVALVMHGEAPSELRRFFAAFGVSVETSSYLAAQDAEACVLDLRDRGVEAIVGPGLVTELAEKAGLKSVFLYSRASVQAAFDTALEVARATLAETLRRRRLDQVLQNLRDGVIALSADGRIEALSGKMAELLRATPSQAVGRRLAEIAPDVAAAVPKDEGESLETVRGASYVIHRSELGEGRASGAIVTFQESVALQRMDRSVRARQRAPQLVARYVVGDMIGECDAIEQVRRRMLRYARSDATVLIRGESGTGKELVAQGIHNASARREFAFVALNCGAFPDTLLESELFGYEEGAFTGARRGGKAGLIETAHRGTLFLDEIGEMPLPLQSRLLRVLQEREVVRLGSTEPLQVDVRIIAATHRALTERVESGEFRADLYYRLNILNLALPPLRERAADVAMLAAHLLKETRRMQSDAAARAVLEPVLPMLAAYQWPGNVRELQNVIERIAVELDDAGPEALTPSLLRAIAPELSAAAAGAPTLRERAQRAQADEVRAALDAFDGDRDKACAALGISKTTLWRKLNASR
;
A
#
# COMPACT_ATOMS: atom_id res chain seq x y z
N MET A 1 1.00 0.71 19.90
CA MET A 1 2.46 0.59 19.86
C MET A 1 2.79 -0.67 19.08
N ASP A 2 3.03 -0.51 17.79
CA ASP A 2 3.26 -1.63 16.88
C ASP A 2 4.77 -1.95 16.83
N ARG A 3 5.13 -3.19 17.18
CA ARG A 3 6.52 -3.66 17.30
C ARG A 3 6.86 -4.55 16.10
N SER A 4 7.05 -3.94 14.92
CA SER A 4 7.80 -4.59 13.83
C SER A 4 8.25 -3.57 12.78
N LEU A 5 9.25 -2.75 13.12
CA LEU A 5 10.03 -2.01 12.13
C LEU A 5 11.27 -2.86 11.81
N THR A 6 11.37 -3.31 10.55
CA THR A 6 12.56 -3.99 10.03
C THR A 6 13.78 -3.03 10.09
N PRO A 7 15.03 -3.53 10.14
CA PRO A 7 16.23 -2.68 10.30
C PRO A 7 16.36 -1.52 9.30
N ALA A 8 15.75 -1.64 8.11
CA ALA A 8 15.74 -0.61 7.07
C ALA A 8 14.71 0.52 7.29
N SER A 9 14.05 0.61 8.46
CA SER A 9 12.93 1.53 8.70
C SER A 9 12.99 2.32 10.02
N ARG A 10 14.14 2.32 10.71
CA ARG A 10 14.29 3.09 11.96
C ARG A 10 14.71 4.54 11.69
N PRO A 11 14.17 5.53 12.42
CA PRO A 11 14.59 6.91 12.29
C PRO A 11 16.05 7.09 12.70
N ARG A 12 16.78 7.95 12.00
CA ARG A 12 18.19 8.28 12.27
C ARG A 12 18.29 9.56 13.06
N ILE A 13 18.88 9.47 14.25
CA ILE A 13 19.09 10.61 15.13
C ILE A 13 20.60 10.82 15.28
N TRP A 14 21.07 12.03 14.98
CA TRP A 14 22.46 12.41 15.26
C TRP A 14 22.50 13.32 16.48
N ALA A 15 23.12 12.84 17.56
CA ALA A 15 23.33 13.62 18.78
C ALA A 15 24.70 14.31 18.69
N ILE A 16 24.69 15.61 18.44
CA ILE A 16 25.90 16.41 18.20
C ILE A 16 26.23 17.20 19.46
N GLY A 17 27.30 16.79 20.13
CA GLY A 17 27.67 17.30 21.44
C GLY A 17 29.17 17.24 21.69
N ILE A 18 29.70 18.28 22.31
CA ILE A 18 31.12 18.39 22.67
C ILE A 18 31.25 18.22 24.19
N SER A 19 32.38 17.70 24.65
CA SER A 19 32.77 17.64 26.07
C SER A 19 31.72 16.94 26.95
N LYS A 20 31.31 17.52 28.08
CA LYS A 20 30.40 16.89 29.06
C LYS A 20 29.02 16.53 28.50
N LEU A 21 28.56 17.19 27.42
CA LEU A 21 27.28 16.86 26.78
C LEU A 21 27.35 15.52 26.03
N ARG A 22 28.49 15.23 25.40
CA ARG A 22 28.74 13.96 24.70
C ARG A 22 28.61 12.78 25.65
N ASP A 23 29.15 12.92 26.86
CA ASP A 23 29.15 11.85 27.85
C ASP A 23 27.71 11.57 28.33
N LEU A 24 26.91 12.62 28.56
CA LEU A 24 25.47 12.47 28.83
C LEU A 24 24.69 11.82 27.68
N TYR A 25 25.03 12.13 26.42
CA TYR A 25 24.43 11.43 25.29
C TYR A 25 24.77 9.94 25.28
N ARG A 26 26.00 9.56 25.63
CA ARG A 26 26.40 8.14 25.72
C ARG A 26 25.65 7.41 26.83
N ASP A 27 25.48 8.06 27.97
CA ASP A 27 24.77 7.47 29.12
C ASP A 27 23.31 7.15 28.81
N ILE A 28 22.68 7.95 27.95
CA ILE A 28 21.27 7.83 27.58
C ILE A 28 21.08 6.99 26.30
N ALA A 29 22.11 6.86 25.45
CA ALA A 29 22.03 6.20 24.14
C ALA A 29 21.36 4.81 24.17
N ALA A 30 21.73 3.98 25.15
CA ALA A 30 21.23 2.61 25.28
C ALA A 30 19.70 2.53 25.44
N GLU A 31 19.05 3.57 25.96
CA GLU A 31 17.59 3.64 26.08
C GLU A 31 16.89 3.82 24.72
N TYR A 32 17.58 4.41 23.74
CA TYR A 32 17.04 4.79 22.44
C TYR A 32 17.50 3.90 21.28
N ASP A 33 18.53 3.08 21.45
CA ASP A 33 18.98 2.06 20.48
C ASP A 33 17.86 1.18 19.88
N PRO A 34 16.84 0.72 20.65
CA PRO A 34 15.74 -0.05 20.05
C PRO A 34 14.75 0.80 19.25
N LEU A 35 14.77 2.13 19.41
CA LEU A 35 13.79 3.06 18.85
C LEU A 35 14.31 3.85 17.64
N ALA A 36 15.61 4.09 17.57
CA ALA A 36 16.26 4.89 16.53
C ALA A 36 17.68 4.40 16.24
N GLU A 37 18.18 4.65 15.04
CA GLU A 37 19.60 4.55 14.72
C GLU A 37 20.31 5.81 15.23
N LEU A 38 20.90 5.71 16.41
CA LEU A 38 21.54 6.83 17.09
C LEU A 38 23.03 6.90 16.75
N ARG A 39 23.50 8.07 16.32
CA ARG A 39 24.92 8.37 16.14
C ARG A 39 25.32 9.57 16.99
N ILE A 40 26.30 9.38 17.87
CA ILE A 40 26.87 10.48 18.66
C ILE A 40 28.06 11.07 17.91
N VAL A 41 27.98 12.36 17.59
CA VAL A 41 29.04 13.10 16.88
C VAL A 41 29.71 14.05 17.88
N ALA A 42 31.02 13.83 18.10
CA ALA A 42 31.83 14.57 19.07
C ALA A 42 32.48 15.84 18.50
N ARG A 43 32.14 16.20 17.26
CA ARG A 43 32.56 17.42 16.56
C ARG A 43 31.38 18.39 16.51
N GLY A 44 31.63 19.70 16.51
CA GLY A 44 30.57 20.72 16.47
C GLY A 44 30.81 21.77 15.39
N TYR A 45 29.88 22.70 15.26
CA TYR A 45 29.92 23.81 14.30
C TYR A 45 30.16 23.33 12.87
N ASP A 46 31.18 23.87 12.18
CA ASP A 46 31.48 23.56 10.79
C ASP A 46 31.86 22.10 10.56
N ASP A 47 32.64 21.51 11.48
CA ASP A 47 33.03 20.11 11.37
C ASP A 47 31.80 19.18 11.38
N ALA A 48 30.80 19.52 12.20
CA ALA A 48 29.54 18.78 12.26
C ALA A 48 28.68 18.99 11.00
N LEU A 49 28.65 20.21 10.44
CA LEU A 49 27.97 20.46 9.17
C LEU A 49 28.60 19.67 8.04
N GLN A 50 29.93 19.63 7.97
CA GLN A 50 30.66 18.87 6.97
C GLN A 50 30.40 17.37 7.11
N ASP A 51 30.32 16.84 8.34
CA ASP A 51 29.91 15.44 8.58
C ASP A 51 28.49 15.16 8.06
N ILE A 52 27.55 16.09 8.23
CA ILE A 52 26.16 15.95 7.76
C ILE A 52 26.09 16.00 6.23
N GLU A 53 26.83 16.92 5.60
CA GLU A 53 26.88 17.06 4.14
C GLU A 53 27.51 15.83 3.48
N ASN A 54 28.57 15.29 4.08
CA ASN A 54 29.27 14.10 3.58
C ASN A 54 28.50 12.78 3.81
N ALA A 55 27.46 12.79 4.65
CA ALA A 55 26.72 11.58 5.00
C ALA A 55 25.92 10.98 3.83
N GLY A 56 25.58 11.78 2.80
CA GLY A 56 24.83 11.32 1.64
C GLY A 56 23.55 10.56 2.02
N PRO A 57 23.38 9.27 1.66
CA PRO A 57 22.21 8.47 2.00
C PRO A 57 22.11 8.10 3.49
N GLU A 58 23.15 8.33 4.30
CA GLU A 58 23.18 8.09 5.76
C GLU A 58 22.92 9.35 6.60
N ARG A 59 22.45 10.42 5.95
CA ARG A 59 22.13 11.68 6.62
C ARG A 59 21.08 11.48 7.74
N PRO A 60 21.18 12.21 8.87
CA PRO A 60 20.18 12.14 9.94
C PRO A 60 18.82 12.67 9.48
N ASP A 61 17.76 12.07 10.03
CA ASP A 61 16.40 12.61 9.93
C ASP A 61 16.21 13.79 10.89
N VAL A 62 16.85 13.73 12.07
CA VAL A 62 16.82 14.78 13.09
C VAL A 62 18.18 14.87 13.81
N ILE A 63 18.53 16.08 14.21
CA ILE A 63 19.72 16.37 15.01
C ILE A 63 19.30 16.77 16.44
N VAL A 64 19.99 16.24 17.44
CA VAL A 64 19.91 16.70 18.84
C VAL A 64 21.18 17.44 19.19
N ALA A 65 21.06 18.71 19.58
CA ALA A 65 22.21 19.55 19.93
C ALA A 65 21.82 20.56 21.02
N ALA A 66 22.81 21.22 21.65
CA ALA A 66 22.55 22.18 22.72
C ALA A 66 23.35 23.47 22.56
N GLY A 67 22.91 24.51 23.26
CA GLY A 67 23.59 25.81 23.34
C GLY A 67 23.94 26.40 21.97
N SER A 68 25.08 27.08 21.90
CA SER A 68 25.56 27.76 20.69
C SER A 68 25.78 26.82 19.50
N ASN A 69 26.22 25.58 19.74
CA ASN A 69 26.37 24.58 18.68
C ASN A 69 25.00 24.21 18.07
N GLY A 70 23.98 24.00 18.91
CA GLY A 70 22.64 23.69 18.44
C GLY A 70 22.02 24.83 17.64
N SER A 71 22.13 26.07 18.14
CA SER A 71 21.65 27.26 17.41
C SER A 71 22.35 27.42 16.06
N TYR A 72 23.66 27.16 16.00
CA TYR A 72 24.45 27.21 14.77
C TYR A 72 23.95 26.18 13.74
N LEU A 73 23.78 24.92 14.15
CA LEU A 73 23.31 23.84 13.28
C LEU A 73 21.87 24.06 12.82
N LYS A 74 21.01 24.59 13.70
CA LYS A 74 19.60 24.87 13.37
C LYS A 74 19.47 25.87 12.22
N ALA A 75 20.38 26.82 12.11
CA ALA A 75 20.36 27.82 11.06
C ALA A 75 20.95 27.34 9.71
N ARG A 76 21.78 26.28 9.70
CA ARG A 76 22.63 25.95 8.53
C ARG A 76 22.52 24.50 8.03
N SER A 77 22.09 23.56 8.86
CA SER A 77 22.20 22.13 8.53
C SER A 77 21.20 21.61 7.50
N GLY A 78 20.10 22.32 7.25
CA GLY A 78 19.01 21.84 6.38
C GLY A 78 18.29 20.59 6.90
N VAL A 79 18.56 20.16 8.13
CA VAL A 79 17.91 19.04 8.84
C VAL A 79 17.21 19.62 10.09
N PRO A 80 16.04 19.10 10.51
CA PRO A 80 15.42 19.53 11.76
C PRO A 80 16.36 19.35 12.96
N VAL A 81 16.52 20.41 13.75
CA VAL A 81 17.37 20.41 14.97
C VAL A 81 16.51 20.60 16.21
N VAL A 82 16.54 19.61 17.10
CA VAL A 82 15.96 19.67 18.43
C VAL A 82 17.03 20.16 19.40
N LEU A 83 16.71 21.26 20.09
CA LEU A 83 17.61 21.87 21.06
C LEU A 83 17.38 21.26 22.44
N VAL A 84 18.45 20.81 23.09
CA VAL A 84 18.43 20.55 24.53
C VAL A 84 18.36 21.90 25.23
N THR A 85 17.24 22.17 25.89
CA THR A 85 17.02 23.39 26.67
C THR A 85 17.08 23.07 28.15
N PRO A 86 17.86 23.82 28.95
CA PRO A 86 17.90 23.57 30.38
C PRO A 86 16.59 24.03 31.03
N THR A 87 16.10 23.26 31.98
CA THR A 87 14.92 23.59 32.80
C THR A 87 15.32 24.41 34.02
N GLY A 88 14.33 24.99 34.71
CA GLY A 88 14.58 25.66 35.99
C GLY A 88 15.20 24.73 37.04
N PHE A 89 14.82 23.44 37.04
CA PHE A 89 15.40 22.43 37.94
C PHE A 89 16.87 22.16 37.66
N ASP A 90 17.28 22.19 36.39
CA ASP A 90 18.68 22.04 36.00
C ASP A 90 19.53 23.17 36.56
N VAL A 91 19.07 24.41 36.36
CA VAL A 91 19.75 25.60 36.87
C VAL A 91 19.85 25.54 38.39
N MET A 92 18.76 25.20 39.09
CA MET A 92 18.75 25.08 40.56
C MET A 92 19.74 24.02 41.05
N HIS A 93 19.73 22.82 40.45
CA HIS A 93 20.62 21.74 40.86
C HIS A 93 22.10 22.05 40.57
N ALA A 94 22.38 22.64 39.41
CA ALA A 94 23.73 23.02 39.01
C ALA A 94 24.30 24.13 39.92
N LEU A 95 23.49 25.14 40.26
CA LEU A 95 23.88 26.20 41.20
C LEU A 95 24.07 25.66 42.63
N ALA A 96 23.20 24.75 43.09
CA ALA A 96 23.35 24.12 44.40
C ALA A 96 24.64 23.28 44.49
N ARG A 97 25.08 22.67 43.38
CA ARG A 97 26.37 21.99 43.30
C ARG A 97 27.53 22.99 43.31
N ALA A 98 27.47 24.04 42.48
CA ALA A 98 28.53 25.05 42.42
C ALA A 98 28.76 25.73 43.78
N ARG A 99 27.67 26.07 44.50
CA ARG A 99 27.74 26.70 45.83
C ARG A 99 28.34 25.85 46.94
N ARG A 100 28.42 24.53 46.77
CA ARG A 100 29.14 23.66 47.72
C ARG A 100 30.65 23.81 47.60
N GLU A 101 31.12 24.32 46.47
CA GLU A 101 32.53 24.35 46.13
C GLU A 101 33.09 25.78 45.98
N ALA A 102 32.22 26.79 45.87
CA ALA A 102 32.58 28.19 45.64
C ALA A 102 31.54 29.14 46.24
N GLN A 103 31.97 30.32 46.71
CA GLN A 103 31.05 31.35 47.19
C GLN A 103 30.60 32.29 46.07
N ALA A 104 31.53 32.68 45.18
CA ALA A 104 31.24 33.52 44.02
C ALA A 104 30.91 32.64 42.80
N VAL A 105 29.63 32.54 42.46
CA VAL A 105 29.13 31.67 41.38
C VAL A 105 28.48 32.50 40.27
N ALA A 106 28.80 32.19 39.03
CA ALA A 106 28.13 32.75 37.85
C ALA A 106 27.35 31.68 37.07
N LEU A 107 26.19 32.08 36.54
CA LEU A 107 25.41 31.33 35.56
C LEU A 107 25.63 31.94 34.18
N VAL A 108 26.16 31.15 33.26
CA VAL A 108 26.40 31.55 31.88
C VAL A 108 25.53 30.74 30.94
N MET A 109 24.72 31.42 30.14
CA MET A 109 23.80 30.79 29.18
C MET A 109 24.11 31.22 27.74
N HIS A 110 23.70 30.38 26.77
CA HIS A 110 23.65 30.80 25.38
C HIS A 110 22.33 31.53 25.14
N GLY A 111 22.40 32.79 24.72
CA GLY A 111 21.26 33.72 24.74
C GLY A 111 20.97 34.27 26.14
N GLU A 112 20.10 35.28 26.22
CA GLU A 112 19.77 35.92 27.49
C GLU A 112 19.09 34.96 28.48
N ALA A 113 19.49 35.05 29.74
CA ALA A 113 18.79 34.34 30.82
C ALA A 113 17.36 34.88 30.97
N PRO A 114 16.35 33.99 31.15
CA PRO A 114 14.96 34.40 31.35
C PRO A 114 14.82 35.43 32.46
N SER A 115 13.98 36.44 32.25
CA SER A 115 13.79 37.54 33.21
C SER A 115 13.27 37.06 34.56
N GLU A 116 12.50 35.97 34.56
CA GLU A 116 11.93 35.26 35.69
C GLU A 116 13.03 34.73 36.61
N LEU A 117 14.14 34.28 36.03
CA LEU A 117 15.26 33.70 36.76
C LEU A 117 16.03 34.79 37.53
N ARG A 118 16.24 35.96 36.90
CA ARG A 118 16.79 37.15 37.57
C ARG A 118 15.88 37.65 38.70
N ARG A 119 14.56 37.67 38.48
CA ARG A 119 13.58 38.04 39.52
C ARG A 119 13.60 37.07 40.69
N PHE A 120 13.71 35.78 40.43
CA PHE A 120 13.82 34.75 41.46
C PHE A 120 15.08 34.95 42.32
N PHE A 121 16.24 35.17 41.70
CA PHE A 121 17.48 35.42 42.44
C PHE A 121 17.39 36.66 43.33
N ALA A 122 16.81 37.76 42.82
CA ALA A 122 16.59 38.96 43.60
C ALA A 122 15.62 38.73 44.78
N ALA A 123 14.51 38.02 44.55
CA ALA A 123 13.48 37.79 45.57
C ALA A 123 13.97 36.90 46.73
N PHE A 124 14.85 35.94 46.46
CA PHE A 124 15.35 34.99 47.46
C PHE A 124 16.78 35.29 47.94
N GLY A 125 17.35 36.44 47.58
CA GLY A 125 18.71 36.84 47.99
C GLY A 125 19.81 35.89 47.48
N VAL A 126 19.59 35.27 46.32
CA VAL A 126 20.55 34.36 45.71
C VAL A 126 21.57 35.19 44.92
N SER A 127 22.72 35.46 45.53
CA SER A 127 23.85 36.14 44.86
C SER A 127 24.47 35.23 43.80
N VAL A 128 24.01 35.34 42.57
CA VAL A 128 24.54 34.66 41.39
C VAL A 128 24.65 35.67 40.27
N GLU A 129 25.85 35.77 39.70
CA GLU A 129 26.06 36.62 38.53
C GLU A 129 25.51 35.92 37.27
N THR A 130 24.76 36.64 36.43
CA THR A 130 24.23 36.08 35.19
C THR A 130 24.89 36.72 33.98
N SER A 131 25.49 35.92 33.11
CA SER A 131 26.08 36.38 31.85
C SER A 131 25.57 35.53 30.68
N SER A 132 25.68 36.06 29.46
CA SER A 132 25.23 35.37 28.26
C SER A 132 26.15 35.63 27.08
N TYR A 133 26.18 34.67 26.15
CA TYR A 133 26.95 34.79 24.92
C TYR A 133 26.10 34.34 23.71
N LEU A 134 26.35 34.93 22.54
CA LEU A 134 25.63 34.63 21.30
C LEU A 134 26.48 33.80 20.34
N ALA A 135 27.73 34.20 20.09
CA ALA A 135 28.65 33.40 19.28
C ALA A 135 29.66 32.65 20.14
N ALA A 136 30.16 31.52 19.63
CA ALA A 136 31.19 30.74 20.31
C ALA A 136 32.47 31.55 20.58
N GLN A 137 32.78 32.52 19.71
CA GLN A 137 33.94 33.41 19.81
C GLN A 137 33.85 34.36 21.02
N ASP A 138 32.63 34.74 21.42
CA ASP A 138 32.39 35.66 22.55
C ASP A 138 32.48 34.93 23.91
N ALA A 139 32.38 33.60 23.91
CA ALA A 139 32.28 32.81 25.14
C ALA A 139 33.58 32.88 25.97
N GLU A 140 34.75 32.94 25.32
CA GLU A 140 36.04 33.02 26.02
C GLU A 140 36.21 34.37 26.72
N ALA A 141 35.92 35.47 26.03
CA ALA A 141 35.93 36.81 26.61
C ALA A 141 34.96 36.90 27.81
N CYS A 142 33.76 36.31 27.69
CA CYS A 142 32.79 36.25 28.79
C CYS A 142 33.34 35.50 30.02
N VAL A 143 34.06 34.38 29.83
CA VAL A 143 34.62 33.61 30.94
C VAL A 143 35.78 34.35 31.61
N LEU A 144 36.64 35.00 30.82
CA LEU A 144 37.77 35.78 31.34
C LEU A 144 37.31 37.00 32.13
N ASP A 145 36.29 37.73 31.67
CA ASP A 145 35.68 38.84 32.41
C ASP A 145 35.14 38.38 33.79
N LEU A 146 34.42 37.25 33.83
CA LEU A 146 33.92 36.69 35.08
C LEU A 146 35.04 36.30 36.05
N ARG A 147 36.13 35.72 35.54
CA ARG A 147 37.32 35.42 36.35
C ARG A 147 37.92 36.68 36.96
N ASP A 148 38.11 37.71 36.14
CA ASP A 148 38.73 38.97 36.56
C ASP A 148 37.84 39.73 37.56
N ARG A 149 36.52 39.49 37.52
CA ARG A 149 35.54 39.97 38.52
C ARG A 149 35.48 39.12 39.79
N GLY A 150 36.32 38.09 39.92
CA GLY A 150 36.45 37.27 41.13
C GLY A 150 35.44 36.12 41.25
N VAL A 151 34.80 35.71 40.15
CA VAL A 151 33.98 34.49 40.14
C VAL A 151 34.87 33.27 40.33
N GLU A 152 34.48 32.37 41.23
CA GLU A 152 35.22 31.15 41.57
C GLU A 152 34.68 29.90 40.85
N ALA A 153 33.38 29.89 40.53
CA ALA A 153 32.74 28.80 39.81
C ALA A 153 31.74 29.27 38.76
N ILE A 154 31.74 28.60 37.60
CA ILE A 154 30.81 28.87 36.50
C ILE A 154 29.87 27.68 36.28
N VAL A 155 28.57 27.95 36.27
CA VAL A 155 27.53 27.05 35.78
C VAL A 155 27.23 27.40 34.33
N GLY A 156 27.35 26.44 33.41
CA GLY A 156 27.08 26.73 32.01
C GLY A 156 27.05 25.52 31.07
N PRO A 157 26.81 25.78 29.77
CA PRO A 157 26.86 24.76 28.72
C PRO A 157 28.30 24.29 28.47
N GLY A 158 28.46 23.21 27.69
CA GLY A 158 29.73 22.49 27.53
C GLY A 158 30.93 23.36 27.14
N LEU A 159 30.76 24.24 26.15
CA LEU A 159 31.81 25.17 25.71
C LEU A 159 32.30 26.06 26.86
N VAL A 160 31.36 26.66 27.60
CA VAL A 160 31.69 27.55 28.71
C VAL A 160 32.37 26.79 29.84
N THR A 161 31.92 25.58 30.15
CA THR A 161 32.54 24.77 31.21
C THR A 161 33.99 24.41 30.88
N GLU A 162 34.29 24.13 29.62
CA GLU A 162 35.65 23.81 29.17
C GLU A 162 36.55 25.06 29.20
N LEU A 163 36.05 26.21 28.76
CA LEU A 163 36.76 27.48 28.85
C LEU A 163 37.02 27.89 30.31
N ALA A 164 36.06 27.68 31.19
CA ALA A 164 36.20 27.93 32.62
C ALA A 164 37.32 27.07 33.24
N GLU A 165 37.36 25.77 32.92
CA GLU A 165 38.42 24.86 33.38
C GLU A 165 39.80 25.29 32.86
N LYS A 166 39.91 25.68 31.58
CA LYS A 166 41.16 26.23 31.02
C LYS A 166 41.61 27.52 31.69
N ALA A 167 40.65 28.35 32.12
CA ALA A 167 40.91 29.59 32.86
C ALA A 167 41.18 29.37 34.36
N GLY A 168 41.17 28.12 34.84
CA GLY A 168 41.43 27.76 36.24
C GLY A 168 40.22 27.90 37.18
N LEU A 169 39.02 28.09 36.63
CA LEU A 169 37.78 28.19 37.39
C LEU A 169 37.13 26.82 37.59
N LYS A 170 36.38 26.66 38.69
CA LYS A 170 35.52 25.48 38.86
C LYS A 170 34.36 25.55 37.86
N SER A 171 33.99 24.42 37.27
CA SER A 171 32.90 24.37 36.30
C SER A 171 31.83 23.34 36.67
N VAL A 172 30.56 23.73 36.53
CA VAL A 172 29.42 22.83 36.67
C VAL A 172 28.61 22.85 35.39
N PHE A 173 28.41 21.66 34.84
CA PHE A 173 27.64 21.49 33.61
C PHE A 173 26.15 21.72 33.87
N LEU A 174 25.54 22.54 33.02
CA LEU A 174 24.18 23.03 33.23
C LEU A 174 23.11 21.96 32.98
N TYR A 175 23.23 21.14 31.94
CA TYR A 175 22.13 20.24 31.55
C TYR A 175 22.09 18.97 32.42
N SER A 176 20.89 18.53 32.77
CA SER A 176 20.66 17.26 33.46
C SER A 176 20.34 16.12 32.48
N ARG A 177 20.37 14.88 32.98
CA ARG A 177 19.89 13.70 32.25
C ARG A 177 18.45 13.85 31.77
N ALA A 178 17.56 14.41 32.61
CA ALA A 178 16.14 14.55 32.30
C ALA A 178 15.90 15.48 31.11
N SER A 179 16.62 16.60 31.03
CA SER A 179 16.49 17.55 29.92
C SER A 179 17.05 17.01 28.61
N VAL A 180 18.08 16.18 28.69
CA VAL A 180 18.58 15.44 27.52
C VAL A 180 17.56 14.39 27.06
N GLN A 181 17.00 13.59 27.98
CA GLN A 181 15.94 12.61 27.65
C GLN A 181 14.74 13.28 26.97
N ALA A 182 14.24 14.40 27.53
CA ALA A 182 13.13 15.14 26.92
C ALA A 182 13.43 15.62 25.49
N ALA A 183 14.67 16.03 25.23
CA ALA A 183 15.11 16.40 23.88
C ALA A 183 15.17 15.20 22.93
N PHE A 184 15.59 14.02 23.42
CA PHE A 184 15.59 12.78 22.63
C PHE A 184 14.18 12.28 22.33
N ASP A 185 13.25 12.36 23.29
CA ASP A 185 11.85 12.02 23.07
C ASP A 185 11.23 12.91 21.99
N THR A 186 11.46 14.22 22.10
CA THR A 186 11.03 15.20 21.09
C THR A 186 11.67 14.89 19.72
N ALA A 187 12.96 14.56 19.69
CA ALA A 187 13.66 14.21 18.46
C ALA A 187 13.11 12.94 17.80
N LEU A 188 12.70 11.95 18.59
CA LEU A 188 12.08 10.74 18.08
C LEU A 188 10.71 11.03 17.45
N GLU A 189 9.91 11.90 18.05
CA GLU A 189 8.63 12.34 17.48
C GLU A 189 8.84 13.07 16.15
N VAL A 190 9.76 14.02 16.12
CA VAL A 190 10.10 14.77 14.90
C VAL A 190 10.63 13.81 13.82
N ALA A 191 11.53 12.88 14.17
CA ALA A 191 12.13 11.97 13.20
C ALA A 191 11.10 11.01 12.61
N ARG A 192 10.15 10.52 13.40
CA ARG A 192 9.04 9.69 12.91
C ARG A 192 8.14 10.47 11.96
N ALA A 193 7.84 11.74 12.26
CA ALA A 193 7.05 12.59 11.38
C ALA A 193 7.77 12.84 10.04
N THR A 194 9.07 13.17 10.07
CA THR A 194 9.90 13.39 8.89
C THR A 194 10.01 12.13 8.02
N LEU A 195 10.20 10.96 8.63
CA LEU A 195 10.27 9.69 7.92
C LEU A 195 8.92 9.32 7.29
N ALA A 196 7.82 9.49 8.04
CA ALA A 196 6.47 9.23 7.52
C ALA A 196 6.14 10.11 6.32
N GLU A 197 6.49 11.39 6.36
CA GLU A 197 6.30 12.32 5.25
C GLU A 197 7.16 11.93 4.04
N THR A 198 8.42 11.55 4.26
CA THR A 198 9.32 11.11 3.18
C THR A 198 8.80 9.82 2.50
N LEU A 199 8.34 8.86 3.29
CA LEU A 199 7.74 7.62 2.77
C LEU A 199 6.42 7.89 2.05
N ARG A 200 5.58 8.79 2.57
CA ARG A 200 4.34 9.22 1.93
C ARG A 200 4.62 9.85 0.57
N ARG A 201 5.60 10.75 0.49
CA ARG A 201 6.02 11.38 -0.77
C ARG A 201 6.53 10.35 -1.78
N ARG A 202 7.44 9.44 -1.37
CA ARG A 202 7.91 8.35 -2.23
C ARG A 202 6.79 7.45 -2.74
N ARG A 203 5.80 7.15 -1.89
CA ARG A 203 4.63 6.36 -2.28
C ARG A 203 3.76 7.09 -3.30
N LEU A 204 3.54 8.39 -3.13
CA LEU A 204 2.84 9.21 -4.12
C LEU A 204 3.61 9.27 -5.44
N ASP A 205 4.94 9.41 -5.40
CA ASP A 205 5.79 9.37 -6.61
C ASP A 205 5.68 8.02 -7.32
N GLN A 206 5.69 6.90 -6.59
CA GLN A 206 5.49 5.56 -7.17
C GLN A 206 4.10 5.37 -7.77
N VAL A 207 3.06 5.91 -7.14
CA VAL A 207 1.70 5.88 -7.69
C VAL A 207 1.67 6.67 -9.00
N LEU A 208 2.21 7.89 -9.01
CA LEU A 208 2.29 8.74 -10.19
C LEU A 208 3.09 8.09 -11.33
N GLN A 209 4.17 7.38 -11.02
CA GLN A 209 4.98 6.68 -12.03
C GLN A 209 4.27 5.49 -12.68
N ASN A 210 3.34 4.85 -11.98
CA ASN A 210 2.59 3.68 -12.48
C ASN A 210 1.25 4.04 -13.14
N LEU A 211 0.90 5.32 -13.23
CA LEU A 211 -0.29 5.76 -13.96
C LEU A 211 -0.10 5.50 -15.46
N ARG A 212 -1.13 4.92 -16.08
CA ARG A 212 -1.17 4.65 -17.52
C ARG A 212 -1.40 5.92 -18.35
N ASP A 213 -2.01 6.92 -17.73
CA ASP A 213 -2.28 8.22 -18.35
C ASP A 213 -1.11 9.18 -18.10
N GLY A 214 -0.89 10.12 -19.03
CA GLY A 214 0.13 11.15 -18.89
C GLY A 214 -0.31 12.24 -17.91
N VAL A 215 0.11 12.16 -16.65
CA VAL A 215 -0.18 13.20 -15.64
C VAL A 215 0.99 14.16 -15.47
N ILE A 216 0.71 15.46 -15.37
CA ILE A 216 1.65 16.53 -15.01
C ILE A 216 1.04 17.48 -13.98
N ALA A 217 1.83 17.88 -12.99
CA ALA A 217 1.49 18.93 -12.04
C ALA A 217 2.31 20.19 -12.37
N LEU A 218 1.63 21.34 -12.44
CA LEU A 218 2.19 22.63 -12.80
C LEU A 218 1.97 23.65 -11.68
N SER A 219 2.97 24.49 -11.42
CA SER A 219 2.84 25.67 -10.56
C SER A 219 1.99 26.77 -11.23
N ALA A 220 1.63 27.80 -10.46
CA ALA A 220 0.94 29.00 -10.97
C ALA A 220 1.64 29.66 -12.16
N ASP A 221 2.98 29.60 -12.22
CA ASP A 221 3.79 30.18 -13.31
C ASP A 221 4.14 29.17 -14.42
N GLY A 222 3.49 28.00 -14.43
CA GLY A 222 3.62 26.98 -15.47
C GLY A 222 4.88 26.12 -15.39
N ARG A 223 5.52 26.06 -14.21
CA ARG A 223 6.67 25.17 -13.97
C ARG A 223 6.22 23.79 -13.57
N ILE A 224 6.96 22.78 -14.01
CA ILE A 224 6.64 21.39 -13.73
C ILE A 224 7.04 21.06 -12.28
N GLU A 225 6.08 20.69 -11.45
CA GLU A 225 6.32 20.27 -10.06
C GLU A 225 6.45 18.75 -9.94
N ALA A 226 5.67 18.01 -10.72
CA ALA A 226 5.72 16.56 -10.81
C ALA A 226 5.20 16.09 -12.18
N LEU A 227 5.63 14.89 -12.61
CA LEU A 227 5.10 14.25 -13.82
C LEU A 227 5.17 12.72 -13.70
N SER A 228 4.19 12.05 -14.32
CA SER A 228 4.15 10.59 -14.48
C SER A 228 5.19 10.08 -15.49
N GLY A 229 5.47 8.78 -15.46
CA GLY A 229 6.36 8.14 -16.44
C GLY A 229 5.86 8.31 -17.88
N LYS A 230 4.55 8.14 -18.11
CA LYS A 230 3.95 8.32 -19.43
C LYS A 230 4.09 9.75 -19.95
N MET A 231 3.99 10.73 -19.06
CA MET A 231 4.22 12.13 -19.41
C MET A 231 5.70 12.41 -19.72
N ALA A 232 6.63 11.78 -19.02
CA ALA A 232 8.06 11.89 -19.33
C ALA A 232 8.37 11.44 -20.77
N GLU A 233 7.76 10.33 -21.20
CA GLU A 233 7.83 9.85 -22.59
C GLU A 233 7.27 10.88 -23.58
N LEU A 234 6.09 11.44 -23.28
CA LEU A 234 5.44 12.43 -24.12
C LEU A 234 6.28 13.71 -24.24
N LEU A 235 6.90 14.16 -23.15
CA LEU A 235 7.79 15.32 -23.10
C LEU A 235 9.18 15.02 -23.70
N ARG A 236 9.56 13.75 -23.87
CA ARG A 236 10.91 13.30 -24.24
C ARG A 236 11.99 13.85 -23.30
N ALA A 237 11.68 13.94 -22.01
CA ALA A 237 12.57 14.46 -20.98
C ALA A 237 12.53 13.56 -19.74
N THR A 238 13.65 13.41 -19.04
CA THR A 238 13.64 12.69 -17.76
C THR A 238 12.99 13.55 -16.67
N PRO A 239 12.35 12.95 -15.65
CA PRO A 239 11.75 13.72 -14.56
C PRO A 239 12.74 14.67 -13.87
N SER A 240 13.99 14.26 -13.69
CA SER A 240 15.05 15.07 -13.07
C SER A 240 15.47 16.28 -13.91
N GLN A 241 15.25 16.25 -15.24
CA GLN A 241 15.54 17.37 -16.14
C GLN A 241 14.34 18.29 -16.34
N ALA A 242 13.12 17.78 -16.11
CA ALA A 242 11.87 18.49 -16.38
C ALA A 242 11.35 19.26 -15.16
N VAL A 243 11.47 18.70 -13.96
CA VAL A 243 10.99 19.34 -12.72
C VAL A 243 11.71 20.67 -12.48
N GLY A 244 10.94 21.70 -12.13
CA GLY A 244 11.42 23.07 -11.88
C GLY A 244 11.50 23.98 -13.11
N ARG A 245 11.42 23.44 -14.33
CA ARG A 245 11.42 24.20 -15.59
C ARG A 245 10.01 24.46 -16.10
N ARG A 246 9.84 25.47 -16.97
CA ARG A 246 8.53 25.78 -17.57
C ARG A 246 8.17 24.75 -18.64
N LEU A 247 6.92 24.30 -18.64
CA LEU A 247 6.42 23.33 -19.63
C LEU A 247 6.63 23.81 -21.07
N ALA A 248 6.36 25.09 -21.32
CA ALA A 248 6.53 25.71 -22.65
C ALA A 248 7.98 25.73 -23.16
N GLU A 249 8.98 25.69 -22.26
CA GLU A 249 10.39 25.64 -22.66
C GLU A 249 10.84 24.22 -23.05
N ILE A 250 10.18 23.20 -22.50
CA ILE A 250 10.53 21.80 -22.71
C ILE A 250 9.76 21.23 -23.90
N ALA A 251 8.44 21.46 -23.93
CA ALA A 251 7.55 20.93 -24.94
C ALA A 251 6.47 22.00 -25.27
N PRO A 252 6.78 22.98 -26.14
CA PRO A 252 5.87 24.06 -26.49
C PRO A 252 4.58 23.56 -27.18
N ASP A 253 4.66 22.44 -27.90
CA ASP A 253 3.52 21.77 -28.52
C ASP A 253 2.58 21.14 -27.50
N VAL A 254 3.13 20.52 -26.46
CA VAL A 254 2.35 19.98 -25.33
C VAL A 254 1.75 21.12 -24.52
N ALA A 255 2.51 22.18 -24.26
CA ALA A 255 2.04 23.36 -23.54
C ALA A 255 0.87 24.07 -24.25
N ALA A 256 0.90 24.13 -25.58
CA ALA A 256 -0.17 24.73 -26.38
C ALA A 256 -1.48 23.93 -26.35
N ALA A 257 -1.39 22.61 -26.15
CA ALA A 257 -2.54 21.72 -26.04
C ALA A 257 -3.19 21.73 -24.65
N VAL A 258 -2.51 22.26 -23.62
CA VAL A 258 -3.06 22.37 -22.27
C VAL A 258 -4.15 23.44 -22.23
N PRO A 259 -5.36 23.14 -21.75
CA PRO A 259 -6.40 24.15 -21.50
C PRO A 259 -5.89 25.30 -20.63
N LYS A 260 -6.30 26.53 -20.95
CA LYS A 260 -5.95 27.71 -20.14
C LYS A 260 -6.72 27.73 -18.81
N ASP A 261 -7.99 27.38 -18.87
CA ASP A 261 -8.91 27.34 -17.74
C ASP A 261 -9.24 25.88 -17.35
N GLU A 262 -9.86 25.67 -16.20
CA GLU A 262 -10.32 24.35 -15.74
C GLU A 262 -11.32 23.72 -16.74
N GLY A 263 -11.09 22.46 -17.11
CA GLY A 263 -11.93 21.74 -18.06
C GLY A 263 -11.22 20.68 -18.89
N GLU A 264 -11.96 20.13 -19.84
CA GLU A 264 -11.55 19.05 -20.74
C GLU A 264 -11.47 19.57 -22.18
N SER A 265 -10.38 19.27 -22.89
CA SER A 265 -10.22 19.49 -24.33
C SER A 265 -9.76 18.22 -25.04
N LEU A 266 -10.15 18.07 -26.30
CA LEU A 266 -9.62 17.02 -27.17
C LEU A 266 -8.62 17.65 -28.14
N GLU A 267 -7.35 17.31 -27.99
CA GLU A 267 -6.27 17.90 -28.79
C GLU A 267 -5.43 16.81 -29.44
N THR A 268 -4.83 17.13 -30.59
CA THR A 268 -3.88 16.22 -31.25
C THR A 268 -2.46 16.67 -30.95
N VAL A 269 -1.73 15.87 -30.18
CA VAL A 269 -0.35 16.15 -29.81
C VAL A 269 0.53 15.10 -30.48
N ARG A 270 1.47 15.54 -31.32
CA ARG A 270 2.45 14.68 -32.02
C ARG A 270 1.82 13.48 -32.76
N GLY A 271 0.64 13.66 -33.35
CA GLY A 271 -0.03 12.65 -34.18
C GLY A 271 -0.91 11.65 -33.43
N ALA A 272 -0.99 11.74 -32.10
CA ALA A 272 -1.95 11.01 -31.27
C ALA A 272 -3.01 11.97 -30.71
N SER A 273 -4.26 11.51 -30.64
CA SER A 273 -5.36 12.30 -30.07
C SER A 273 -5.40 12.06 -28.56
N TYR A 274 -5.40 13.14 -27.77
CA TYR A 274 -5.48 13.09 -26.32
C TYR A 274 -6.72 13.83 -25.84
N VAL A 275 -7.41 13.22 -24.89
CA VAL A 275 -8.31 13.93 -23.98
C VAL A 275 -7.44 14.55 -22.89
N ILE A 276 -7.40 15.87 -22.83
CA ILE A 276 -6.60 16.64 -21.91
C ILE A 276 -7.53 17.28 -20.89
N HIS A 277 -7.44 16.87 -19.63
CA HIS A 277 -8.22 17.44 -18.55
C HIS A 277 -7.31 18.22 -17.59
N ARG A 278 -7.62 19.50 -17.38
CA ARG A 278 -6.96 20.39 -16.43
C ARG A 278 -7.88 20.64 -15.24
N SER A 279 -7.38 20.38 -14.03
CA SER A 279 -8.01 20.74 -12.75
C SER A 279 -7.08 21.65 -11.96
N GLU A 280 -7.61 22.69 -11.32
CA GLU A 280 -6.82 23.54 -10.44
C GLU A 280 -6.49 22.85 -9.12
N LEU A 281 -5.34 23.16 -8.53
CA LEU A 281 -4.89 22.59 -7.27
C LEU A 281 -4.64 23.70 -6.23
N GLY A 282 -5.48 23.76 -5.20
CA GLY A 282 -5.32 24.61 -4.01
C GLY A 282 -6.27 25.81 -3.95
N GLU A 283 -6.40 26.40 -2.75
CA GLU A 283 -7.14 27.65 -2.51
C GLU A 283 -6.15 28.81 -2.27
N GLY A 284 -6.23 29.89 -3.07
CA GLY A 284 -5.48 31.14 -2.84
C GLY A 284 -4.21 31.33 -3.69
N ARG A 285 -3.21 32.06 -3.14
CA ARG A 285 -2.06 32.63 -3.87
C ARG A 285 -1.00 31.62 -4.37
N ALA A 286 -1.22 30.33 -4.13
CA ALA A 286 -0.39 29.21 -4.56
C ALA A 286 -1.23 28.17 -5.34
N SER A 287 -2.09 28.65 -6.25
CA SER A 287 -2.90 27.79 -7.13
C SER A 287 -2.03 27.16 -8.21
N GLY A 288 -1.89 25.84 -8.17
CA GLY A 288 -1.28 25.03 -9.22
C GLY A 288 -2.33 24.44 -10.16
N ALA A 289 -1.91 23.61 -11.10
CA ALA A 289 -2.82 22.85 -11.96
C ALA A 289 -2.31 21.42 -12.14
N ILE A 290 -3.21 20.44 -12.04
CA ILE A 290 -2.98 19.08 -12.54
C ILE A 290 -3.56 19.00 -13.94
N VAL A 291 -2.75 18.51 -14.88
CA VAL A 291 -3.17 18.23 -16.24
C VAL A 291 -2.97 16.75 -16.53
N THR A 292 -4.00 16.10 -17.05
CA THR A 292 -4.01 14.68 -17.38
C THR A 292 -4.22 14.52 -18.89
N PHE A 293 -3.39 13.68 -19.52
CA PHE A 293 -3.40 13.35 -20.94
C PHE A 293 -3.80 11.88 -21.07
N GLN A 294 -5.03 11.65 -21.51
CA GLN A 294 -5.53 10.31 -21.81
C GLN A 294 -5.52 10.11 -23.31
N GLU A 295 -4.76 9.15 -23.80
CA GLU A 295 -4.72 8.87 -25.24
C GLU A 295 -6.06 8.31 -25.70
N SER A 296 -6.73 9.04 -26.59
CA SER A 296 -7.94 8.62 -27.25
C SER A 296 -7.56 7.70 -28.42
N VAL A 297 -7.92 6.43 -28.35
CA VAL A 297 -7.73 5.42 -29.43
C VAL A 297 -8.66 5.69 -30.64
N ALA A 298 -9.05 6.94 -30.85
CA ALA A 298 -10.12 7.36 -31.75
C ALA A 298 -9.63 7.92 -33.09
N LEU A 299 -8.54 7.41 -33.67
CA LEU A 299 -8.16 7.73 -35.07
C LEU A 299 -7.61 6.52 -35.87
N GLN A 300 -8.19 5.34 -35.70
CA GLN A 300 -8.16 4.25 -36.72
C GLN A 300 -9.54 4.03 -37.37
N ARG A 301 -10.48 4.97 -37.22
CA ARG A 301 -11.91 4.77 -37.57
C ARG A 301 -12.40 5.55 -38.79
N MET A 302 -11.52 6.22 -39.55
CA MET A 302 -11.97 7.07 -40.67
C MET A 302 -12.21 6.32 -42.00
N ASP A 303 -11.77 5.08 -42.15
CA ASP A 303 -12.10 4.24 -43.34
C ASP A 303 -13.40 3.42 -43.21
N ARG A 304 -14.12 3.54 -42.08
CA ARG A 304 -15.28 2.70 -41.75
C ARG A 304 -16.63 3.41 -41.80
N SER A 305 -16.71 4.62 -42.35
CA SER A 305 -17.98 5.36 -42.51
C SER A 305 -18.94 4.71 -43.51
N VAL A 306 -18.48 3.76 -44.33
CA VAL A 306 -19.34 2.98 -45.25
C VAL A 306 -19.87 1.68 -44.61
N ARG A 307 -19.38 1.28 -43.43
CA ARG A 307 -19.78 0.04 -42.74
C ARG A 307 -20.50 0.29 -41.40
N ALA A 308 -21.19 1.42 -41.25
CA ALA A 308 -22.03 1.77 -40.09
C ALA A 308 -23.29 0.88 -39.91
N ARG A 309 -23.25 -0.38 -40.36
CA ARG A 309 -24.29 -1.39 -40.11
C ARG A 309 -23.78 -2.69 -39.50
N GLN A 310 -22.49 -2.81 -39.15
CA GLN A 310 -21.97 -4.05 -38.56
C GLN A 310 -21.24 -3.82 -37.24
N ARG A 311 -21.96 -4.19 -36.16
CA ARG A 311 -21.56 -4.63 -34.81
C ARG A 311 -20.27 -4.05 -34.20
N ALA A 312 -20.43 -3.32 -33.09
CA ALA A 312 -19.36 -2.93 -32.19
C ALA A 312 -18.70 -4.17 -31.52
N PRO A 313 -17.36 -4.30 -31.51
CA PRO A 313 -16.67 -5.53 -31.11
C PRO A 313 -16.52 -5.76 -29.59
N GLN A 314 -17.17 -4.99 -28.72
CA GLN A 314 -16.98 -5.09 -27.26
C GLN A 314 -18.15 -5.68 -26.45
N LEU A 315 -19.30 -5.97 -27.09
CA LEU A 315 -20.51 -6.50 -26.41
C LEU A 315 -20.91 -7.89 -26.93
N VAL A 316 -19.94 -8.70 -27.36
CA VAL A 316 -20.19 -9.99 -28.01
C VAL A 316 -19.75 -11.12 -27.09
N ALA A 317 -20.64 -12.08 -26.83
CA ALA A 317 -20.31 -13.31 -26.13
C ALA A 317 -19.38 -14.17 -27.00
N ARG A 318 -18.23 -14.55 -26.44
CA ARG A 318 -17.19 -15.31 -27.16
C ARG A 318 -17.37 -16.82 -27.00
N TYR A 319 -17.86 -17.25 -25.84
CA TYR A 319 -17.93 -18.67 -25.51
C TYR A 319 -19.25 -19.32 -25.95
N VAL A 320 -19.17 -20.53 -26.46
CA VAL A 320 -20.29 -21.41 -26.79
C VAL A 320 -20.39 -22.56 -25.80
N VAL A 321 -21.51 -23.30 -25.82
CA VAL A 321 -21.72 -24.45 -24.91
C VAL A 321 -20.62 -25.51 -25.05
N GLY A 322 -20.04 -25.65 -26.24
CA GLY A 322 -18.95 -26.60 -26.51
C GLY A 322 -17.63 -26.24 -25.85
N ASP A 323 -17.42 -24.99 -25.44
CA ASP A 323 -16.18 -24.55 -24.79
C ASP A 323 -16.12 -24.99 -23.32
N MET A 324 -17.22 -25.50 -22.76
CA MET A 324 -17.20 -26.13 -21.45
C MET A 324 -16.53 -27.51 -21.55
N ILE A 325 -15.27 -27.58 -21.14
CA ILE A 325 -14.47 -28.81 -21.16
C ILE A 325 -14.80 -29.72 -19.95
N GLY A 326 -14.82 -31.03 -20.20
CA GLY A 326 -15.12 -32.09 -19.23
C GLY A 326 -16.03 -33.15 -19.82
N GLU A 327 -15.96 -34.39 -19.33
CA GLU A 327 -16.77 -35.53 -19.79
C GLU A 327 -17.59 -36.16 -18.65
N CYS A 328 -17.39 -35.71 -17.41
CA CYS A 328 -18.18 -36.24 -16.29
C CYS A 328 -19.69 -35.95 -16.44
N ASP A 329 -20.51 -36.85 -15.89
CA ASP A 329 -21.97 -36.75 -15.93
C ASP A 329 -22.51 -35.41 -15.41
N ALA A 330 -21.85 -34.82 -14.41
CA ALA A 330 -22.23 -33.54 -13.85
C ALA A 330 -22.10 -32.40 -14.87
N ILE A 331 -21.03 -32.39 -15.68
CA ILE A 331 -20.83 -31.38 -16.71
C ILE A 331 -21.72 -31.61 -17.92
N GLU A 332 -21.95 -32.87 -18.28
CA GLU A 332 -22.95 -33.23 -19.29
C GLU A 332 -24.36 -32.75 -18.91
N GLN A 333 -24.75 -32.89 -17.63
CA GLN A 333 -26.00 -32.33 -17.13
C GLN A 333 -26.03 -30.81 -17.21
N VAL A 334 -24.93 -30.12 -16.91
CA VAL A 334 -24.81 -28.66 -17.06
C VAL A 334 -25.01 -28.26 -18.52
N ARG A 335 -24.31 -28.89 -19.48
CA ARG A 335 -24.47 -28.61 -20.92
C ARG A 335 -25.91 -28.80 -21.39
N ARG A 336 -26.58 -29.88 -20.97
CA ARG A 336 -28.01 -30.11 -21.28
C ARG A 336 -28.92 -29.02 -20.70
N ARG A 337 -28.67 -28.56 -19.48
CA ARG A 337 -29.43 -27.47 -18.85
C ARG A 337 -29.18 -26.14 -19.56
N MET A 338 -27.93 -25.84 -19.94
CA MET A 338 -27.59 -24.63 -20.71
C MET A 338 -28.41 -24.54 -22.00
N LEU A 339 -28.43 -25.61 -22.79
CA LEU A 339 -29.21 -25.68 -24.04
C LEU A 339 -30.72 -25.56 -23.81
N ARG A 340 -31.23 -26.16 -22.74
CA ARG A 340 -32.66 -26.04 -22.36
C ARG A 340 -33.01 -24.61 -21.96
N TYR A 341 -32.19 -24.00 -21.10
CA TYR A 341 -32.42 -22.66 -20.58
C TYR A 341 -32.22 -21.59 -21.66
N ALA A 342 -31.36 -21.84 -22.65
CA ALA A 342 -31.17 -20.94 -23.78
C ALA A 342 -32.44 -20.73 -24.63
N ARG A 343 -33.39 -21.69 -24.61
CA ARG A 343 -34.68 -21.60 -25.32
C ARG A 343 -35.73 -20.75 -24.59
N SER A 344 -35.46 -20.34 -23.36
CA SER A 344 -36.35 -19.53 -22.54
C SER A 344 -35.77 -18.14 -22.30
N ASP A 345 -36.63 -17.12 -22.27
CA ASP A 345 -36.27 -15.76 -21.87
C ASP A 345 -36.32 -15.57 -20.33
N ALA A 346 -36.68 -16.60 -19.57
CA ALA A 346 -36.69 -16.54 -18.11
C ALA A 346 -35.29 -16.31 -17.53
N THR A 347 -35.25 -15.66 -16.35
CA THR A 347 -34.04 -15.40 -15.60
C THR A 347 -33.34 -16.69 -15.22
N VAL A 348 -32.02 -16.74 -15.44
CA VAL A 348 -31.17 -17.87 -15.05
C VAL A 348 -30.29 -17.46 -13.88
N LEU A 349 -30.32 -18.22 -12.79
CA LEU A 349 -29.42 -18.09 -11.66
C LEU A 349 -28.36 -19.21 -11.71
N ILE A 350 -27.11 -18.82 -11.90
CA ILE A 350 -25.93 -19.70 -11.91
C ILE A 350 -25.33 -19.71 -10.51
N ARG A 351 -25.29 -20.87 -9.86
CA ARG A 351 -24.70 -21.07 -8.53
C ARG A 351 -23.41 -21.87 -8.67
N GLY A 352 -22.36 -21.46 -7.98
CA GLY A 352 -21.12 -22.22 -7.94
C GLY A 352 -19.97 -21.42 -7.39
N GLU A 353 -18.97 -22.12 -6.89
CA GLU A 353 -17.77 -21.52 -6.31
C GLU A 353 -17.04 -20.59 -7.29
N SER A 354 -16.18 -19.73 -6.75
CA SER A 354 -15.34 -18.88 -7.57
C SER A 354 -14.41 -19.73 -8.45
N GLY A 355 -14.24 -19.35 -9.71
CA GLY A 355 -13.37 -20.07 -10.65
C GLY A 355 -13.97 -21.32 -11.30
N THR A 356 -15.27 -21.61 -11.14
CA THR A 356 -15.94 -22.77 -11.79
C THR A 356 -16.37 -22.52 -13.25
N GLY A 357 -16.25 -21.28 -13.75
CA GLY A 357 -16.62 -20.93 -15.13
C GLY A 357 -18.04 -20.36 -15.31
N LYS A 358 -18.57 -19.66 -14.30
CA LYS A 358 -19.93 -19.05 -14.35
C LYS A 358 -20.14 -18.12 -15.55
N GLU A 359 -19.12 -17.33 -15.92
CA GLU A 359 -19.19 -16.44 -17.08
C GLU A 359 -19.24 -17.21 -18.41
N LEU A 360 -18.43 -18.27 -18.57
CA LEU A 360 -18.46 -19.15 -19.74
C LEU A 360 -19.87 -19.73 -19.94
N VAL A 361 -20.51 -20.14 -18.84
CA VAL A 361 -21.89 -20.65 -18.85
C VAL A 361 -22.89 -19.59 -19.30
N ALA A 362 -22.78 -18.38 -18.76
CA ALA A 362 -23.67 -17.28 -19.12
C ALA A 362 -23.55 -16.92 -20.61
N GLN A 363 -22.32 -16.82 -21.13
CA GLN A 363 -22.04 -16.57 -22.54
C GLN A 363 -22.54 -17.73 -23.43
N GLY A 364 -22.32 -18.98 -23.01
CA GLY A 364 -22.81 -20.16 -23.73
C GLY A 364 -24.34 -20.22 -23.81
N ILE A 365 -25.05 -19.86 -22.75
CA ILE A 365 -26.52 -19.74 -22.73
C ILE A 365 -26.98 -18.63 -23.68
N HIS A 366 -26.31 -17.48 -23.68
CA HIS A 366 -26.63 -16.38 -24.60
C HIS A 366 -26.44 -16.77 -26.06
N ASN A 367 -25.28 -17.35 -26.40
CA ASN A 367 -24.94 -17.76 -27.77
C ASN A 367 -25.84 -18.90 -28.30
N ALA A 368 -26.38 -19.72 -27.41
CA ALA A 368 -27.37 -20.76 -27.77
C ALA A 368 -28.82 -20.24 -27.82
N SER A 369 -29.08 -18.96 -27.50
CA SER A 369 -30.43 -18.40 -27.41
C SER A 369 -30.88 -17.66 -28.68
N ALA A 370 -32.17 -17.29 -28.73
CA ALA A 370 -32.70 -16.40 -29.77
C ALA A 370 -32.04 -15.00 -29.76
N ARG A 371 -31.39 -14.61 -28.65
CA ARG A 371 -30.76 -13.30 -28.47
C ARG A 371 -29.27 -13.26 -28.85
N ARG A 372 -28.70 -14.35 -29.39
CA ARG A 372 -27.27 -14.49 -29.76
C ARG A 372 -26.73 -13.40 -30.70
N GLU A 373 -27.62 -12.71 -31.41
CA GLU A 373 -27.28 -11.67 -32.38
C GLU A 373 -27.23 -10.26 -31.78
N PHE A 374 -27.70 -10.12 -30.55
CA PHE A 374 -27.79 -8.88 -29.77
C PHE A 374 -26.65 -8.79 -28.75
N ALA A 375 -26.58 -7.67 -28.02
CA ALA A 375 -25.52 -7.43 -27.05
C ALA A 375 -25.56 -8.44 -25.88
N PHE A 376 -24.38 -8.91 -25.49
CA PHE A 376 -24.13 -9.52 -24.20
C PHE A 376 -23.35 -8.52 -23.35
N VAL A 377 -23.98 -8.02 -22.29
CA VAL A 377 -23.41 -7.05 -21.36
C VAL A 377 -23.11 -7.75 -20.06
N ALA A 378 -21.87 -7.69 -19.58
CA ALA A 378 -21.45 -8.32 -18.33
C ALA A 378 -21.05 -7.26 -17.30
N LEU A 379 -21.46 -7.45 -16.05
CA LEU A 379 -21.13 -6.60 -14.92
C LEU A 379 -20.86 -7.46 -13.69
N ASN A 380 -19.74 -7.20 -13.01
CA ASN A 380 -19.46 -7.78 -11.70
C ASN A 380 -19.92 -6.82 -10.59
N CYS A 381 -20.92 -7.23 -9.81
CA CYS A 381 -21.55 -6.39 -8.79
C CYS A 381 -20.63 -6.10 -7.60
N GLY A 382 -19.60 -6.92 -7.36
CA GLY A 382 -18.64 -6.72 -6.27
C GLY A 382 -17.39 -5.91 -6.67
N ALA A 383 -17.24 -5.54 -7.94
CA ALA A 383 -16.03 -4.87 -8.44
C ALA A 383 -16.06 -3.33 -8.30
N PHE A 384 -17.24 -2.74 -8.02
CA PHE A 384 -17.44 -1.29 -7.99
C PHE A 384 -17.96 -0.84 -6.62
N PRO A 385 -17.56 0.37 -6.15
CA PRO A 385 -18.27 1.06 -5.07
C PRO A 385 -19.75 1.28 -5.39
N ASP A 386 -20.61 1.26 -4.39
CA ASP A 386 -22.08 1.32 -4.52
C ASP A 386 -22.58 2.42 -5.47
N THR A 387 -22.05 3.64 -5.34
CA THR A 387 -22.45 4.80 -6.15
C THR A 387 -22.03 4.66 -7.61
N LEU A 388 -20.85 4.09 -7.87
CA LEU A 388 -20.40 3.80 -9.22
C LEU A 388 -21.20 2.67 -9.83
N LEU A 389 -21.46 1.59 -9.07
CA LEU A 389 -22.29 0.47 -9.52
C LEU A 389 -23.69 0.95 -9.93
N GLU A 390 -24.28 1.86 -9.14
CA GLU A 390 -25.58 2.47 -9.42
C GLU A 390 -25.54 3.27 -10.74
N SER A 391 -24.54 4.13 -10.90
CA SER A 391 -24.41 4.97 -12.10
C SER A 391 -24.09 4.18 -13.37
N GLU A 392 -23.32 3.09 -13.28
CA GLU A 392 -23.02 2.21 -14.41
C GLU A 392 -24.24 1.36 -14.80
N LEU A 393 -24.94 0.79 -13.82
CA LEU A 393 -26.04 -0.13 -14.09
C LEU A 393 -27.29 0.60 -14.62
N PHE A 394 -27.68 1.71 -13.99
CA PHE A 394 -28.93 2.44 -14.26
C PHE A 394 -28.74 3.70 -15.12
N GLY A 395 -27.50 4.20 -15.26
CA GLY A 395 -27.25 5.46 -15.94
C GLY A 395 -27.65 6.68 -15.10
N TYR A 396 -27.35 7.87 -15.62
CA TYR A 396 -27.66 9.14 -14.98
C TYR A 396 -27.99 10.24 -15.98
N GLU A 397 -28.80 11.20 -15.56
CA GLU A 397 -29.03 12.44 -16.29
C GLU A 397 -28.01 13.52 -15.94
N GLU A 398 -27.91 14.54 -16.80
CA GLU A 398 -27.10 15.71 -16.53
C GLU A 398 -27.53 16.36 -15.20
N GLY A 399 -26.56 16.68 -14.35
CA GLY A 399 -26.81 17.31 -13.05
C GLY A 399 -27.27 16.35 -11.94
N ALA A 400 -27.30 15.04 -12.16
CA ALA A 400 -27.70 14.06 -11.13
C ALA A 400 -26.80 14.06 -9.87
N PHE A 401 -25.52 14.41 -10.00
CA PHE A 401 -24.55 14.57 -8.91
C PHE A 401 -23.39 15.48 -9.32
N THR A 402 -22.59 15.94 -8.35
CA THR A 402 -21.39 16.75 -8.59
C THR A 402 -20.36 15.95 -9.39
N GLY A 403 -20.10 16.34 -10.64
CA GLY A 403 -19.22 15.61 -11.58
C GLY A 403 -19.96 14.78 -12.64
N ALA A 404 -21.30 14.86 -12.72
CA ALA A 404 -22.05 14.26 -13.82
C ALA A 404 -21.66 14.91 -15.17
N ARG A 405 -21.38 14.07 -16.19
CA ARG A 405 -21.05 14.54 -17.54
C ARG A 405 -22.23 15.31 -18.16
N ARG A 406 -21.92 16.39 -18.90
CA ARG A 406 -22.90 17.09 -19.75
C ARG A 406 -23.52 16.11 -20.74
N GLY A 407 -24.86 16.07 -20.83
CA GLY A 407 -25.61 15.10 -21.62
C GLY A 407 -25.94 13.76 -20.94
N GLY A 408 -25.48 13.53 -19.70
CA GLY A 408 -25.74 12.29 -18.96
C GLY A 408 -25.01 11.06 -19.49
N LYS A 409 -25.34 9.87 -18.96
CA LYS A 409 -24.77 8.59 -19.38
C LYS A 409 -25.86 7.50 -19.34
N ALA A 410 -26.02 6.76 -20.44
CA ALA A 410 -26.91 5.61 -20.49
C ALA A 410 -26.36 4.44 -19.64
N GLY A 411 -27.26 3.74 -18.95
CA GLY A 411 -26.90 2.59 -18.13
C GLY A 411 -26.57 1.33 -18.93
N LEU A 412 -25.93 0.35 -18.28
CA LEU A 412 -25.66 -0.96 -18.84
C LEU A 412 -26.95 -1.75 -19.12
N ILE A 413 -28.02 -1.52 -18.34
CA ILE A 413 -29.35 -2.10 -18.62
C ILE A 413 -29.89 -1.60 -19.95
N GLU A 414 -29.78 -0.30 -20.22
CA GLU A 414 -30.19 0.29 -21.50
C GLU A 414 -29.33 -0.26 -22.66
N THR A 415 -28.03 -0.40 -22.42
CA THR A 415 -27.08 -0.97 -23.39
C THR A 415 -27.40 -2.44 -23.72
N ALA A 416 -27.96 -3.17 -22.75
CA ALA A 416 -28.38 -4.56 -22.89
C ALA A 416 -29.77 -4.73 -23.53
N HIS A 417 -30.43 -3.65 -23.95
CA HIS A 417 -31.75 -3.69 -24.56
C HIS A 417 -31.79 -4.67 -25.77
N ARG A 418 -32.80 -5.55 -25.79
CA ARG A 418 -32.98 -6.72 -26.68
C ARG A 418 -31.91 -7.81 -26.55
N GLY A 419 -30.88 -7.58 -25.76
CA GLY A 419 -29.77 -8.48 -25.50
C GLY A 419 -29.90 -9.22 -24.18
N THR A 420 -28.76 -9.50 -23.57
CA THR A 420 -28.63 -10.20 -22.29
C THR A 420 -27.71 -9.42 -21.36
N LEU A 421 -28.15 -9.22 -20.12
CA LEU A 421 -27.34 -8.66 -19.03
C LEU A 421 -26.93 -9.80 -18.09
N PHE A 422 -25.62 -10.00 -17.98
CA PHE A 422 -25.00 -10.91 -17.04
C PHE A 422 -24.53 -10.16 -15.79
N LEU A 423 -25.08 -10.54 -14.64
CA LEU A 423 -24.76 -9.98 -13.33
C LEU A 423 -23.95 -11.01 -12.53
N ASP A 424 -22.63 -10.87 -12.53
CA ASP A 424 -21.76 -11.68 -11.69
C ASP A 424 -21.74 -11.16 -10.26
N GLU A 425 -21.56 -12.08 -9.31
CA GLU A 425 -21.59 -11.83 -7.87
C GLU A 425 -22.83 -11.05 -7.39
N ILE A 426 -24.03 -11.42 -7.86
CA ILE A 426 -25.29 -10.74 -7.50
C ILE A 426 -25.55 -10.67 -5.98
N GLY A 427 -24.97 -11.61 -5.21
CA GLY A 427 -25.07 -11.63 -3.75
C GLY A 427 -24.34 -10.49 -3.05
N GLU A 428 -23.44 -9.76 -3.73
CA GLU A 428 -22.76 -8.57 -3.23
C GLU A 428 -23.53 -7.27 -3.54
N MET A 429 -24.63 -7.32 -4.29
CA MET A 429 -25.37 -6.12 -4.67
C MET A 429 -25.97 -5.42 -3.45
N PRO A 430 -25.73 -4.11 -3.26
CA PRO A 430 -26.32 -3.34 -2.16
C PRO A 430 -27.85 -3.37 -2.16
N LEU A 431 -28.47 -3.44 -0.97
CA LEU A 431 -29.93 -3.48 -0.78
C LEU A 431 -30.72 -2.40 -1.54
N PRO A 432 -30.27 -1.13 -1.61
CA PRO A 432 -30.96 -0.11 -2.40
C PRO A 432 -31.05 -0.46 -3.89
N LEU A 433 -29.98 -1.03 -4.45
CA LEU A 433 -29.91 -1.41 -5.87
C LEU A 433 -30.71 -2.66 -6.16
N GLN A 434 -30.82 -3.59 -5.21
CA GLN A 434 -31.69 -4.76 -5.32
C GLN A 434 -33.16 -4.36 -5.57
N SER A 435 -33.62 -3.29 -4.91
CA SER A 435 -34.98 -2.77 -5.06
C SER A 435 -35.24 -2.21 -6.47
N ARG A 436 -34.23 -1.57 -7.07
CA ARG A 436 -34.32 -1.05 -8.44
C ARG A 436 -34.20 -2.15 -9.49
N LEU A 437 -33.30 -3.11 -9.29
CA LEU A 437 -33.19 -4.29 -10.16
C LEU A 437 -34.49 -5.09 -10.16
N LEU A 438 -35.19 -5.18 -9.02
CA LEU A 438 -36.50 -5.79 -8.93
C LEU A 438 -37.52 -5.12 -9.88
N ARG A 439 -37.54 -3.79 -9.94
CA ARG A 439 -38.41 -3.05 -10.88
C ARG A 439 -38.06 -3.36 -12.33
N VAL A 440 -36.77 -3.40 -12.67
CA VAL A 440 -36.33 -3.79 -14.02
C VAL A 440 -36.81 -5.20 -14.39
N LEU A 441 -36.77 -6.15 -13.45
CA LEU A 441 -37.24 -7.52 -13.66
C LEU A 441 -38.77 -7.65 -13.75
N GLN A 442 -39.52 -6.80 -13.05
CA GLN A 442 -40.98 -6.88 -12.95
C GLN A 442 -41.70 -6.00 -13.97
N GLU A 443 -41.31 -4.74 -14.04
CA GLU A 443 -41.96 -3.67 -14.82
C GLU A 443 -41.33 -3.51 -16.19
N ARG A 444 -40.13 -4.09 -16.42
CA ARG A 444 -39.33 -3.89 -17.64
C ARG A 444 -39.01 -2.42 -17.90
N GLU A 445 -38.79 -1.68 -16.83
CA GLU A 445 -38.47 -0.26 -16.87
C GLU A 445 -37.17 0.03 -16.12
N VAL A 446 -36.42 1.00 -16.61
CA VAL A 446 -35.23 1.54 -15.96
C VAL A 446 -35.39 3.05 -15.78
N VAL A 447 -35.05 3.55 -14.58
CA VAL A 447 -35.06 4.99 -14.27
C VAL A 447 -33.63 5.41 -14.03
N ARG A 448 -33.16 6.42 -14.77
CA ARG A 448 -31.82 6.99 -14.60
C ARG A 448 -31.72 7.77 -13.30
N LEU A 449 -30.51 7.87 -12.75
CA LEU A 449 -30.25 8.75 -11.62
C LEU A 449 -30.58 10.21 -11.98
N GLY A 450 -31.31 10.89 -11.10
CA GLY A 450 -31.78 12.26 -11.32
C GLY A 450 -33.01 12.38 -12.23
N SER A 451 -33.42 11.30 -12.89
CA SER A 451 -34.61 11.27 -13.75
C SER A 451 -35.83 10.75 -12.99
N THR A 452 -37.01 11.20 -13.39
CA THR A 452 -38.30 10.64 -12.97
C THR A 452 -39.00 9.86 -14.09
N GLU A 453 -38.43 9.86 -15.30
CA GLU A 453 -39.04 9.22 -16.46
C GLU A 453 -38.55 7.77 -16.60
N PRO A 454 -39.47 6.77 -16.58
CA PRO A 454 -39.10 5.39 -16.82
C PRO A 454 -38.87 5.12 -18.31
N LEU A 455 -37.81 4.37 -18.60
CA LEU A 455 -37.44 3.91 -19.94
C LEU A 455 -37.74 2.41 -20.07
N GLN A 456 -38.55 2.06 -21.07
CA GLN A 456 -38.91 0.66 -21.36
C GLN A 456 -37.71 -0.14 -21.90
N VAL A 457 -37.42 -1.28 -21.29
CA VAL A 457 -36.27 -2.13 -21.60
C VAL A 457 -36.64 -3.60 -21.74
N ASP A 458 -36.21 -4.26 -22.81
CA ASP A 458 -36.37 -5.71 -23.01
C ASP A 458 -35.02 -6.42 -22.82
N VAL A 459 -34.68 -6.78 -21.59
CA VAL A 459 -33.39 -7.39 -21.26
C VAL A 459 -33.60 -8.77 -20.66
N ARG A 460 -32.87 -9.77 -21.18
CA ARG A 460 -32.77 -11.08 -20.52
C ARG A 460 -31.71 -11.01 -19.41
N ILE A 461 -32.05 -11.45 -18.21
CA ILE A 461 -31.12 -11.46 -17.08
C ILE A 461 -30.52 -12.87 -16.88
N ILE A 462 -29.20 -12.93 -16.72
CA ILE A 462 -28.48 -14.09 -16.20
C ILE A 462 -27.70 -13.60 -14.97
N ALA A 463 -27.93 -14.18 -13.81
CA ALA A 463 -27.23 -13.81 -12.58
C ALA A 463 -26.33 -14.95 -12.10
N ALA A 464 -25.20 -14.62 -11.48
CA ALA A 464 -24.25 -15.57 -10.93
C ALA A 464 -23.87 -15.23 -9.49
N THR A 465 -23.63 -16.25 -8.66
CA THR A 465 -23.12 -16.05 -7.29
C THR A 465 -22.43 -17.30 -6.75
N HIS A 466 -21.45 -17.09 -5.88
CA HIS A 466 -20.85 -18.15 -5.05
C HIS A 466 -21.50 -18.28 -3.66
N ARG A 467 -22.32 -17.31 -3.23
CA ARG A 467 -22.92 -17.30 -1.88
C ARG A 467 -24.28 -18.01 -1.84
N ALA A 468 -24.63 -18.52 -0.66
CA ALA A 468 -25.96 -19.01 -0.40
C ALA A 468 -26.95 -17.84 -0.26
N LEU A 469 -27.62 -17.45 -1.35
CA LEU A 469 -28.61 -16.37 -1.32
C LEU A 469 -29.74 -16.59 -0.30
N THR A 470 -30.11 -17.85 -0.02
CA THR A 470 -31.11 -18.19 1.00
C THR A 470 -30.70 -17.72 2.40
N GLU A 471 -29.45 -17.96 2.78
CA GLU A 471 -28.90 -17.50 4.07
C GLU A 471 -28.82 -15.97 4.12
N ARG A 472 -28.51 -15.31 2.98
CA ARG A 472 -28.46 -13.84 2.88
C ARG A 472 -29.86 -13.22 2.92
N VAL A 473 -30.89 -13.96 2.50
CA VAL A 473 -32.30 -13.55 2.71
C VAL A 473 -32.67 -13.65 4.18
N GLU A 474 -32.27 -14.73 4.86
CA GLU A 474 -32.51 -14.91 6.30
C GLU A 474 -31.79 -13.86 7.15
N SER A 475 -30.58 -13.45 6.77
CA SER A 475 -29.82 -12.39 7.46
C SER A 475 -30.28 -10.97 7.11
N GLY A 476 -31.20 -10.80 6.16
CA GLY A 476 -31.69 -9.49 5.71
C GLY A 476 -30.74 -8.73 4.78
N GLU A 477 -29.63 -9.34 4.36
CA GLU A 477 -28.67 -8.78 3.39
C GLU A 477 -29.15 -8.87 1.93
N PHE A 478 -30.13 -9.73 1.65
CA PHE A 478 -30.71 -9.92 0.33
C PHE A 478 -32.23 -9.94 0.40
N ARG A 479 -32.91 -9.27 -0.53
CA ARG A 479 -34.36 -9.22 -0.52
C ARG A 479 -34.98 -10.53 -1.03
N ALA A 480 -35.95 -11.04 -0.29
CA ALA A 480 -36.67 -12.27 -0.64
C ALA A 480 -37.39 -12.17 -2.00
N ASP A 481 -38.03 -11.02 -2.28
CA ASP A 481 -38.76 -10.77 -3.53
C ASP A 481 -37.86 -10.82 -4.77
N LEU A 482 -36.66 -10.23 -4.69
CA LEU A 482 -35.65 -10.31 -5.74
C LEU A 482 -35.13 -11.73 -5.90
N TYR A 483 -34.88 -12.44 -4.81
CA TYR A 483 -34.44 -13.83 -4.85
C TYR A 483 -35.40 -14.72 -5.66
N TYR A 484 -36.71 -14.62 -5.40
CA TYR A 484 -37.70 -15.40 -6.13
C TYR A 484 -37.81 -15.02 -7.62
N ARG A 485 -37.52 -13.77 -7.99
CA ARG A 485 -37.47 -13.32 -9.40
C ARG A 485 -36.19 -13.72 -10.13
N LEU A 486 -35.09 -13.88 -9.42
CA LEU A 486 -33.83 -14.37 -9.98
C LEU A 486 -33.80 -15.91 -10.08
N ASN A 487 -34.30 -16.62 -9.08
CA ASN A 487 -34.25 -18.07 -8.97
C ASN A 487 -35.39 -18.78 -9.74
N ILE A 488 -35.62 -18.39 -11.01
CA ILE A 488 -36.61 -19.05 -11.87
C ILE A 488 -36.00 -20.31 -12.51
N LEU A 489 -34.88 -20.15 -13.20
CA LEU A 489 -34.11 -21.26 -13.76
C LEU A 489 -32.78 -21.38 -13.02
N ASN A 490 -32.57 -22.47 -12.29
CA ASN A 490 -31.37 -22.65 -11.47
C ASN A 490 -30.37 -23.60 -12.14
N LEU A 491 -29.11 -23.18 -12.22
CA LEU A 491 -28.01 -23.96 -12.75
C LEU A 491 -26.86 -23.97 -11.72
N ALA A 492 -26.62 -25.12 -11.09
CA ALA A 492 -25.48 -25.31 -10.20
C ALA A 492 -24.27 -25.84 -10.98
N LEU A 493 -23.10 -25.26 -10.76
CA LEU A 493 -21.83 -25.72 -11.29
C LEU A 493 -21.08 -26.53 -10.23
N PRO A 494 -20.66 -27.77 -10.57
CA PRO A 494 -19.87 -28.57 -9.66
C PRO A 494 -18.46 -27.97 -9.52
N PRO A 495 -17.91 -27.91 -8.29
CA PRO A 495 -16.51 -27.56 -8.09
C PRO A 495 -15.59 -28.63 -8.69
N LEU A 496 -14.34 -28.26 -8.97
CA LEU A 496 -13.38 -29.09 -9.68
C LEU A 496 -13.08 -30.40 -8.93
N ARG A 497 -13.10 -30.40 -7.59
CA ARG A 497 -12.97 -31.60 -6.75
C ARG A 497 -14.07 -32.64 -6.95
N GLU A 498 -15.28 -32.22 -7.31
CA GLU A 498 -16.40 -33.15 -7.60
C GLU A 498 -16.31 -33.73 -9.02
N ARG A 499 -15.40 -33.20 -9.85
CA ARG A 499 -15.13 -33.66 -11.21
C ARG A 499 -13.63 -33.90 -11.44
N ALA A 500 -12.96 -34.53 -10.48
CA ALA A 500 -11.52 -34.80 -10.52
C ALA A 500 -11.08 -35.55 -11.80
N ALA A 501 -11.95 -36.39 -12.37
CA ALA A 501 -11.71 -37.08 -13.64
C ALA A 501 -11.48 -36.13 -14.83
N ASP A 502 -12.06 -34.93 -14.79
CA ASP A 502 -11.91 -33.92 -15.85
C ASP A 502 -10.62 -33.10 -15.72
N VAL A 503 -9.92 -33.16 -14.57
CA VAL A 503 -8.72 -32.32 -14.30
C VAL A 503 -7.63 -32.54 -15.34
N ALA A 504 -7.37 -33.78 -15.72
CA ALA A 504 -6.33 -34.09 -16.71
C ALA A 504 -6.66 -33.53 -18.10
N MET A 505 -7.94 -33.61 -18.50
CA MET A 505 -8.41 -33.06 -19.77
C MET A 505 -8.36 -31.53 -19.77
N LEU A 506 -8.84 -30.90 -18.70
CA LEU A 506 -8.80 -29.46 -18.51
C LEU A 506 -7.36 -28.93 -18.51
N ALA A 507 -6.46 -29.57 -17.78
CA ALA A 507 -5.05 -29.19 -17.71
C ALA A 507 -4.37 -29.27 -19.08
N ALA A 508 -4.60 -30.36 -19.81
CA ALA A 508 -4.07 -30.52 -21.17
C ALA A 508 -4.61 -29.46 -22.13
N HIS A 509 -5.90 -29.14 -22.05
CA HIS A 509 -6.51 -28.11 -22.87
C HIS A 509 -5.92 -26.72 -22.58
N LEU A 510 -5.81 -26.35 -21.31
CA LEU A 510 -5.22 -25.08 -20.88
C LEU A 510 -3.75 -24.97 -21.33
N LEU A 511 -2.96 -26.05 -21.18
CA LEU A 511 -1.56 -26.03 -21.61
C LEU A 511 -1.44 -25.87 -23.13
N LYS A 512 -2.30 -26.55 -23.88
CA LYS A 512 -2.38 -26.42 -25.34
C LYS A 512 -2.70 -24.99 -25.75
N GLU A 513 -3.68 -24.35 -25.11
CA GLU A 513 -4.03 -22.96 -25.40
C GLU A 513 -2.88 -22.00 -25.08
N THR A 514 -2.28 -22.13 -23.89
CA THR A 514 -1.17 -21.27 -23.43
C THR A 514 0.06 -21.38 -24.32
N ARG A 515 0.46 -22.59 -24.73
CA ARG A 515 1.65 -22.83 -25.56
C ARG A 515 1.36 -22.97 -27.06
N ARG A 516 0.11 -22.80 -27.49
CA ARG A 516 -0.36 -23.01 -28.87
C ARG A 516 0.07 -24.37 -29.45
N MET A 517 -0.07 -25.43 -28.65
CA MET A 517 0.35 -26.79 -29.05
C MET A 517 -0.58 -27.36 -30.13
N GLN A 518 -0.08 -28.33 -30.89
CA GLN A 518 -0.79 -28.93 -32.02
C GLN A 518 -2.05 -29.73 -31.62
N SER A 519 -2.06 -30.33 -30.43
CA SER A 519 -3.18 -31.16 -29.96
C SER A 519 -3.23 -31.28 -28.43
N ASP A 520 -4.42 -31.60 -27.89
CA ASP A 520 -4.60 -31.86 -26.45
C ASP A 520 -3.84 -33.13 -26.03
N ALA A 521 -3.66 -34.09 -26.94
CA ALA A 521 -2.88 -35.30 -26.70
C ALA A 521 -1.39 -34.99 -26.48
N ALA A 522 -0.82 -34.06 -27.25
CA ALA A 522 0.56 -33.62 -27.07
C ALA A 522 0.74 -32.89 -25.72
N ALA A 523 -0.19 -32.00 -25.37
CA ALA A 523 -0.17 -31.31 -24.08
C ALA A 523 -0.34 -32.27 -22.89
N ARG A 524 -1.20 -33.28 -23.02
CA ARG A 524 -1.37 -34.33 -22.01
C ARG A 524 -0.07 -35.11 -21.80
N ALA A 525 0.62 -35.50 -22.87
CA ALA A 525 1.88 -36.24 -22.78
C ALA A 525 2.96 -35.45 -22.00
N VAL A 526 2.99 -34.13 -22.14
CA VAL A 526 3.88 -33.26 -21.36
C VAL A 526 3.51 -33.26 -19.88
N LEU A 527 2.22 -33.21 -19.55
CA LEU A 527 1.74 -33.18 -18.16
C LEU A 527 1.78 -34.54 -17.46
N GLU A 528 1.95 -35.64 -18.18
CA GLU A 528 1.92 -37.02 -17.65
C GLU A 528 2.71 -37.21 -16.34
N PRO A 529 3.95 -36.67 -16.19
CA PRO A 529 4.73 -36.83 -14.96
C PRO A 529 4.09 -36.20 -13.71
N VAL A 530 3.16 -35.25 -13.89
CA VAL A 530 2.56 -34.46 -12.80
C VAL A 530 1.04 -34.63 -12.67
N LEU A 531 0.38 -35.30 -13.63
CA LEU A 531 -1.06 -35.56 -13.60
C LEU A 531 -1.54 -36.17 -12.27
N PRO A 532 -0.86 -37.13 -11.62
CA PRO A 532 -1.31 -37.66 -10.33
C PRO A 532 -1.37 -36.60 -9.22
N MET A 533 -0.44 -35.65 -9.20
CA MET A 533 -0.45 -34.56 -8.23
C MET A 533 -1.57 -33.57 -8.50
N LEU A 534 -1.79 -33.23 -9.78
CA LEU A 534 -2.88 -32.34 -10.18
C LEU A 534 -4.26 -32.97 -9.87
N ALA A 535 -4.41 -34.28 -10.10
CA ALA A 535 -5.66 -35.00 -9.83
C ALA A 535 -5.96 -35.17 -8.33
N ALA A 536 -4.94 -35.24 -7.47
CA ALA A 536 -5.10 -35.41 -6.02
C ALA A 536 -5.47 -34.11 -5.28
N TYR A 537 -5.20 -32.94 -5.88
CA TYR A 537 -5.46 -31.66 -5.26
C TYR A 537 -6.95 -31.29 -5.25
N GLN A 538 -7.40 -30.59 -4.19
CA GLN A 538 -8.81 -30.24 -4.00
C GLN A 538 -9.25 -29.00 -4.78
N TRP A 539 -8.31 -28.24 -5.35
CA TRP A 539 -8.59 -27.05 -6.18
C TRP A 539 -9.59 -26.06 -5.55
N PRO A 540 -9.28 -25.45 -4.39
CA PRO A 540 -10.15 -24.46 -3.76
C PRO A 540 -10.46 -23.25 -4.66
N GLY A 541 -9.57 -22.90 -5.59
CA GLY A 541 -9.80 -21.88 -6.62
C GLY A 541 -10.30 -22.42 -7.97
N ASN A 542 -10.72 -23.70 -8.01
CA ASN A 542 -11.30 -24.38 -9.15
C ASN A 542 -10.45 -24.22 -10.44
N VAL A 543 -11.08 -23.97 -11.59
CA VAL A 543 -10.39 -23.89 -12.89
C VAL A 543 -9.45 -22.69 -12.96
N ARG A 544 -9.76 -21.59 -12.26
CA ARG A 544 -8.90 -20.40 -12.23
C ARG A 544 -7.55 -20.69 -11.59
N GLU A 545 -7.55 -21.45 -10.49
CA GLU A 545 -6.30 -21.89 -9.85
C GLU A 545 -5.55 -22.90 -10.71
N LEU A 546 -6.25 -23.86 -11.32
CA LEU A 546 -5.63 -24.79 -12.28
C LEU A 546 -4.97 -24.04 -13.45
N GLN A 547 -5.65 -23.05 -14.02
CA GLN A 547 -5.10 -22.22 -15.09
C GLN A 547 -3.81 -21.52 -14.64
N ASN A 548 -3.80 -20.89 -13.46
CA ASN A 548 -2.61 -20.22 -12.93
C ASN A 548 -1.42 -21.20 -12.78
N VAL A 549 -1.67 -22.42 -12.30
CA VAL A 549 -0.63 -23.45 -12.17
C VAL A 549 -0.12 -23.87 -13.55
N ILE A 550 -1.02 -24.06 -14.52
CA ILE A 550 -0.66 -24.44 -15.89
C ILE A 550 0.11 -23.32 -16.62
N GLU A 551 -0.22 -22.06 -16.37
CA GLU A 551 0.55 -20.90 -16.87
C GLU A 551 1.98 -20.90 -16.30
N ARG A 552 2.15 -21.17 -15.00
CA ARG A 552 3.50 -21.32 -14.41
C ARG A 552 4.27 -22.48 -15.03
N ILE A 553 3.62 -23.64 -15.22
CA ILE A 553 4.22 -24.77 -15.92
C ILE A 553 4.66 -24.35 -17.32
N ALA A 554 3.81 -23.66 -18.08
CA ALA A 554 4.14 -23.23 -19.43
C ALA A 554 5.40 -22.36 -19.50
N VAL A 555 5.57 -21.43 -18.54
CA VAL A 555 6.77 -20.57 -18.45
C VAL A 555 8.03 -21.40 -18.22
N GLU A 556 8.01 -22.37 -17.29
CA GLU A 556 9.18 -23.24 -17.04
C GLU A 556 9.53 -24.11 -18.26
N LEU A 557 8.52 -24.57 -19.01
CA LEU A 557 8.73 -25.40 -20.21
C LEU A 557 9.26 -24.61 -21.42
N ASP A 558 9.08 -23.29 -21.44
CA ASP A 558 9.66 -22.44 -22.48
C ASP A 558 11.17 -22.25 -22.28
N ASP A 559 11.65 -22.31 -21.04
CA ASP A 559 13.08 -22.18 -20.71
C ASP A 559 13.82 -23.53 -20.74
N ALA A 560 13.21 -24.59 -20.19
CA ALA A 560 13.87 -25.88 -19.98
C ALA A 560 13.37 -27.03 -20.89
N GLY A 561 12.33 -26.79 -21.69
CA GLY A 561 11.74 -27.77 -22.60
C GLY A 561 10.78 -28.77 -21.93
N PRO A 562 10.05 -29.59 -22.71
CA PRO A 562 8.99 -30.48 -22.19
C PRO A 562 9.45 -31.53 -21.16
N GLU A 563 10.70 -31.99 -21.28
CA GLU A 563 11.27 -33.03 -20.41
C GLU A 563 11.60 -32.53 -19.00
N ALA A 564 11.63 -31.21 -18.80
CA ALA A 564 11.93 -30.60 -17.50
C ALA A 564 10.80 -30.75 -16.49
N LEU A 565 9.56 -31.06 -16.93
CA LEU A 565 8.42 -31.17 -16.04
C LEU A 565 8.52 -32.39 -15.14
N THR A 566 8.90 -32.17 -13.89
CA THR A 566 9.01 -33.20 -12.86
C THR A 566 8.12 -32.87 -11.65
N PRO A 567 7.70 -33.88 -10.86
CA PRO A 567 7.02 -33.65 -9.57
C PRO A 567 7.77 -32.69 -8.64
N SER A 568 9.11 -32.72 -8.65
CA SER A 568 9.96 -31.80 -7.89
C SER A 568 9.84 -30.36 -8.37
N LEU A 569 9.89 -30.14 -9.70
CA LEU A 569 9.72 -28.81 -10.28
C LEU A 569 8.32 -28.27 -9.97
N LEU A 570 7.29 -29.09 -10.11
CA LEU A 570 5.92 -28.70 -9.79
C LEU A 570 5.77 -28.26 -8.32
N ARG A 571 6.41 -28.96 -7.38
CA ARG A 571 6.41 -28.53 -5.97
C ARG A 571 7.15 -27.21 -5.72
N ALA A 572 8.15 -26.89 -6.55
CA ALA A 572 8.89 -25.63 -6.43
C ALA A 572 8.06 -24.44 -6.94
N ILE A 573 7.37 -24.59 -8.08
CA ILE A 573 6.60 -23.52 -8.73
C ILE A 573 5.15 -23.40 -8.23
N ALA A 574 4.62 -24.46 -7.62
CA ALA A 574 3.29 -24.52 -7.03
C ALA A 574 3.35 -25.21 -5.65
N PRO A 575 3.94 -24.55 -4.63
CA PRO A 575 4.05 -25.08 -3.27
C PRO A 575 2.69 -25.40 -2.63
N GLU A 576 1.61 -24.75 -3.08
CA GLU A 576 0.23 -25.02 -2.67
C GLU A 576 -0.20 -26.49 -2.92
N LEU A 577 0.34 -27.13 -3.96
CA LEU A 577 0.10 -28.55 -4.26
C LEU A 577 0.84 -29.48 -3.29
N SER A 578 1.91 -29.00 -2.65
CA SER A 578 2.69 -29.74 -1.64
C SER A 578 2.05 -29.66 -0.25
N ALA A 579 1.47 -28.50 0.09
CA ALA A 579 0.82 -28.27 1.39
C ALA A 579 -0.43 -29.13 1.61
N ALA A 580 -1.10 -29.59 0.56
CA ALA A 580 -2.25 -30.50 0.67
C ALA A 580 -1.85 -31.98 0.88
N ALA A 581 -0.62 -32.38 0.51
CA ALA A 581 -0.11 -33.73 0.77
C ALA A 581 0.31 -33.92 2.24
N ALA A 582 0.65 -32.82 2.93
CA ALA A 582 0.86 -32.79 4.38
C ALA A 582 -0.35 -32.12 5.02
N GLY A 583 -1.40 -32.91 5.31
CA GLY A 583 -2.56 -32.43 6.06
C GLY A 583 -2.14 -31.52 7.21
N ALA A 584 -2.79 -30.35 7.34
CA ALA A 584 -2.42 -29.35 8.33
C ALA A 584 -2.27 -30.04 9.70
N PRO A 585 -1.08 -29.96 10.35
CA PRO A 585 -0.88 -30.64 11.61
C PRO A 585 -1.92 -30.10 12.58
N THR A 586 -2.65 -31.02 13.21
CA THR A 586 -3.63 -30.71 14.25
C THR A 586 -2.97 -29.86 15.32
N LEU A 587 -3.77 -29.09 16.09
CA LEU A 587 -3.23 -28.33 17.24
C LEU A 587 -2.40 -29.21 18.18
N ARG A 588 -2.76 -30.49 18.29
CA ARG A 588 -2.02 -31.50 19.05
C ARG A 588 -0.64 -31.80 18.45
N GLU A 589 -0.54 -31.96 17.13
CA GLU A 589 0.73 -32.20 16.44
C GLU A 589 1.61 -30.96 16.40
N ARG A 590 1.04 -29.76 16.28
CA ARG A 590 1.77 -28.49 16.40
C ARG A 590 2.33 -28.30 17.80
N ALA A 591 1.54 -28.57 18.83
CA ALA A 591 1.98 -28.53 20.22
C ALA A 591 3.07 -29.56 20.51
N GLN A 592 2.97 -30.77 19.94
CA GLN A 592 4.00 -31.80 20.10
C GLN A 592 5.31 -31.42 19.42
N ARG A 593 5.26 -30.83 18.20
CA ARG A 593 6.45 -30.35 17.50
C ARG A 593 7.13 -29.20 18.24
N ALA A 594 6.36 -28.18 18.64
CA ALA A 594 6.88 -27.07 19.42
C ALA A 594 7.55 -27.53 20.73
N GLN A 595 6.91 -28.47 21.45
CA GLN A 595 7.47 -29.04 22.67
C GLN A 595 8.72 -29.90 22.40
N ALA A 596 8.81 -30.59 21.26
CA ALA A 596 9.98 -31.37 20.90
C ALA A 596 11.16 -30.46 20.53
N ASP A 597 10.89 -29.37 19.81
CA ASP A 597 11.90 -28.38 19.41
C ASP A 597 12.43 -27.63 20.64
N GLU A 598 11.57 -27.28 21.59
CA GLU A 598 11.95 -26.64 22.86
C GLU A 598 12.77 -27.57 23.76
N VAL A 599 12.45 -28.88 23.75
CA VAL A 599 13.25 -29.91 24.43
C VAL A 599 14.64 -30.06 23.79
N ARG A 600 14.75 -30.02 22.45
CA ARG A 600 16.04 -30.10 21.76
C ARG A 600 16.86 -28.84 22.00
N ALA A 601 16.27 -27.66 21.88
CA ALA A 601 16.93 -26.39 22.15
C ALA A 601 17.46 -26.29 23.59
N ALA A 602 16.69 -26.79 24.58
CA ALA A 602 17.16 -26.85 25.96
C ALA A 602 18.32 -27.85 26.14
N LEU A 603 18.28 -29.01 25.47
CA LEU A 603 19.39 -29.96 25.52
C LEU A 603 20.65 -29.41 24.86
N ASP A 604 20.52 -28.71 23.74
CA ASP A 604 21.64 -28.09 23.03
C ASP A 604 22.24 -26.93 23.85
N ALA A 605 21.41 -26.11 24.51
CA ALA A 605 21.86 -25.02 25.36
C ALA A 605 22.62 -25.47 26.63
N PHE A 606 22.43 -26.73 27.05
CA PHE A 606 23.12 -27.33 28.18
C PHE A 606 24.06 -28.49 27.79
N ASP A 607 24.49 -28.53 26.53
CA ASP A 607 25.49 -29.48 26.02
C ASP A 607 25.15 -30.96 26.29
N GLY A 608 23.86 -31.29 26.22
CA GLY A 608 23.31 -32.62 26.47
C GLY A 608 23.09 -32.98 27.95
N ASP A 609 23.34 -32.05 28.89
CA ASP A 609 23.09 -32.25 30.33
C ASP A 609 21.58 -32.27 30.62
N ARG A 610 21.04 -33.50 30.71
CA ARG A 610 19.60 -33.77 30.90
C ARG A 610 19.05 -33.24 32.21
N ASP A 611 19.89 -33.08 33.24
CA ASP A 611 19.45 -32.65 34.57
C ASP A 611 19.22 -31.14 34.59
N LYS A 612 20.12 -30.39 33.95
CA LYS A 612 19.96 -28.95 33.74
C LYS A 612 18.84 -28.62 32.75
N ALA A 613 18.71 -29.40 31.68
CA ALA A 613 17.60 -29.24 30.73
C ALA A 613 16.24 -29.50 31.38
N CYS A 614 16.11 -30.51 32.25
CA CYS A 614 14.88 -30.75 33.03
C CYS A 614 14.55 -29.59 33.98
N ALA A 615 15.57 -29.06 34.67
CA ALA A 615 15.40 -27.94 35.60
C ALA A 615 14.98 -26.65 34.88
N ALA A 616 15.60 -26.36 33.72
CA ALA A 616 15.26 -25.19 32.90
C ALA A 616 13.86 -25.28 32.27
N LEU A 617 13.44 -26.48 31.87
CA LEU A 617 12.12 -26.73 31.27
C LEU A 617 11.01 -26.97 32.31
N GLY A 618 11.34 -27.12 33.59
CA GLY A 618 10.37 -27.42 34.65
C GLY A 618 9.69 -28.79 34.53
N ILE A 619 10.35 -29.78 33.92
CA ILE A 619 9.78 -31.13 33.68
C ILE A 619 10.62 -32.24 34.33
N SER A 620 9.99 -33.38 34.64
CA SER A 620 10.70 -34.54 35.17
C SER A 620 11.55 -35.26 34.10
N LYS A 621 12.61 -35.97 34.52
CA LYS A 621 13.44 -36.81 33.63
C LYS A 621 12.63 -37.84 32.83
N THR A 622 11.59 -38.41 33.45
CA THR A 622 10.65 -39.34 32.81
C THR A 622 9.81 -38.65 31.71
N THR A 623 9.45 -37.39 31.91
CA THR A 623 8.71 -36.59 30.92
C THR A 623 9.60 -36.16 29.75
N LEU A 624 10.86 -35.80 30.04
CA LEU A 624 11.88 -35.51 29.02
C LEU A 624 12.13 -36.73 28.13
N TRP A 625 12.34 -37.91 28.72
CA TRP A 625 12.57 -39.16 27.98
C TRP A 625 11.37 -39.55 27.10
N ARG A 626 10.15 -39.39 27.61
CA ARG A 626 8.91 -39.64 26.85
C ARG A 626 8.78 -38.69 25.65
N LYS A 627 9.18 -37.43 25.78
CA LYS A 627 9.14 -36.44 24.69
C LYS A 627 10.21 -36.70 23.62
N LEU A 628 11.41 -37.11 24.03
CA LEU A 628 12.48 -37.50 23.10
C LEU A 628 12.12 -38.74 22.27
N ASN A 629 11.47 -39.74 22.89
CA ASN A 629 11.07 -40.97 22.20
C ASN A 629 9.81 -40.84 21.35
N ALA A 630 8.95 -39.84 21.62
CA ALA A 630 7.78 -39.55 20.79
C ALA A 630 8.13 -38.81 19.48
N SER A 631 9.40 -38.42 19.31
CA SER A 631 9.91 -37.65 18.16
C SER A 631 10.66 -38.51 17.13
N ARG A 632 10.59 -39.84 17.26
CA ARG A 632 11.32 -40.81 16.43
C ARG A 632 10.40 -41.55 15.47
#